data_AF-A0A8B4QCQ4-F1
#
_entry.id   AF-A0A8B4QCQ4-F1
#
_cell.length_a   1.000
_cell.length_b   1.000
_cell.length_c   1.000
_cell.angle_alpha   90.00
_cell.angle_beta   90.00
_cell.angle_gamma   90.00
#
_symmetry.space_group_name_H-M   'P 1'
#
loop_
_entity.id
_entity.type
_entity.pdbx_description
1 polymer ?
#
loop_
_entity_poly.entity_id
_entity_poly.type
_entity_poly.pdbx_seq_one_letter_code
_entity_poly.pdbx_strand_id
1 'polypeptide(L)'
;MSIIGSSLSEVVSSTVEKTQEVPAIENVKELPTSTTEGTEGNSNVESDGESRSVICRNESLEGDCHPISGVEFEKKTVELPDGTQIEGVFPIFESEFDAQLDETQYNQSDAKQFKEANNQLKEAISNNPELSEQFTDEQIEQIEAGDTPEGYVWHHSEEPGTLQLVDTTTHAQTGHTGGRSLWGGGSDNR
;
A
#
# COMPACT_ATOMS: atom_id res chain seq x y z
N MET A 1 12.80 44.46 45.08
CA MET A 1 11.67 45.40 45.03
C MET A 1 10.58 44.74 44.20
N SER A 2 9.44 44.51 44.83
CA SER A 2 8.18 44.09 44.21
C SER A 2 7.76 45.06 43.10
N ILE A 3 7.07 44.57 42.05
CA ILE A 3 5.61 44.70 41.94
C ILE A 3 5.07 43.80 40.81
N ILE A 4 4.13 42.97 41.24
CA ILE A 4 2.97 42.41 40.55
C ILE A 4 2.25 43.36 39.57
N GLY A 5 1.60 42.80 38.56
CA GLY A 5 0.71 43.51 37.65
C GLY A 5 -0.15 42.58 36.81
N SER A 6 -1.12 41.92 37.46
CA SER A 6 -2.25 41.23 36.83
C SER A 6 -3.16 42.21 36.07
N SER A 7 -3.74 41.78 34.96
CA SER A 7 -5.12 42.18 34.63
C SER A 7 -5.80 41.15 33.71
N LEU A 8 -6.85 40.55 34.27
CA LEU A 8 -7.92 39.80 33.62
C LEU A 8 -9.12 40.76 33.49
N SER A 9 -9.79 40.76 32.33
CA SER A 9 -11.19 41.18 32.06
C SER A 9 -11.34 41.22 30.53
N GLU A 10 -12.44 40.87 29.87
CA GLU A 10 -13.78 40.48 30.30
C GLU A 10 -14.46 39.73 29.15
N VAL A 11 -15.56 39.06 29.51
CA VAL A 11 -16.42 38.17 28.72
C VAL A 11 -17.50 38.92 27.92
N VAL A 12 -18.23 38.13 27.10
CA VAL A 12 -19.53 38.33 26.41
C VAL A 12 -19.45 38.89 24.99
N SER A 13 -20.22 38.45 23.99
CA SER A 13 -21.49 37.74 24.03
C SER A 13 -21.77 36.99 22.70
N SER A 14 -22.71 36.05 22.82
CA SER A 14 -23.30 35.15 21.83
C SER A 14 -23.80 35.80 20.54
N THR A 15 -23.74 35.06 19.43
CA THR A 15 -24.87 34.94 18.49
C THR A 15 -24.80 33.57 17.81
N VAL A 16 -25.81 32.76 18.11
CA VAL A 16 -26.16 31.52 17.40
C VAL A 16 -27.09 31.95 16.26
N GLU A 17 -26.75 31.61 15.02
CA GLU A 17 -27.71 31.59 13.92
C GLU A 17 -27.95 30.16 13.44
N LYS A 18 -29.24 29.91 13.20
CA LYS A 18 -29.91 28.62 13.10
C LYS A 18 -30.18 28.30 11.63
N THR A 19 -29.80 27.07 11.27
CA THR A 19 -30.24 26.20 10.16
C THR A 19 -31.11 26.76 9.04
N GLN A 20 -30.71 26.44 7.81
CA GLN A 20 -31.64 26.18 6.72
C GLN A 20 -31.26 24.86 6.02
N GLU A 21 -32.02 23.80 6.34
CA GLU A 21 -32.09 22.56 5.56
C GLU A 21 -33.00 22.74 4.34
N VAL A 22 -32.70 21.97 3.27
CA VAL A 22 -33.58 21.16 2.38
C VAL A 22 -33.14 21.24 0.90
N PRO A 23 -33.42 20.23 0.03
CA PRO A 23 -33.93 18.87 0.26
C PRO A 23 -33.12 17.75 -0.43
N ALA A 24 -33.44 16.52 -0.02
CA ALA A 24 -33.14 15.27 -0.71
C ALA A 24 -33.72 15.25 -2.14
N ILE A 25 -32.98 14.64 -3.07
CA ILE A 25 -33.47 14.31 -4.41
C ILE A 25 -33.64 12.80 -4.45
N GLU A 26 -34.90 12.38 -4.53
CA GLU A 26 -35.35 11.00 -4.66
C GLU A 26 -35.65 10.71 -6.14
N ASN A 27 -35.34 9.48 -6.55
CA ASN A 27 -35.96 8.69 -7.63
C ASN A 27 -35.83 9.12 -9.11
N VAL A 28 -35.04 8.32 -9.84
CA VAL A 28 -35.32 8.00 -11.25
C VAL A 28 -35.29 6.48 -11.46
N LYS A 29 -36.50 5.90 -11.36
CA LYS A 29 -37.15 4.86 -12.18
C LYS A 29 -36.33 3.65 -12.70
N GLU A 30 -36.91 2.50 -12.40
CA GLU A 30 -36.54 1.14 -12.79
C GLU A 30 -36.87 0.72 -14.24
N LEU A 31 -36.16 -0.35 -14.65
CA LEU A 31 -36.50 -1.47 -15.58
C LEU A 31 -36.40 -1.25 -17.12
N PRO A 32 -36.08 -2.31 -17.93
CA PRO A 32 -36.52 -3.70 -17.75
C PRO A 32 -35.47 -4.82 -17.73
N THR A 33 -35.83 -5.83 -16.95
CA THR A 33 -35.48 -7.25 -17.02
C THR A 33 -35.64 -7.85 -18.41
N SER A 34 -34.72 -8.74 -18.81
CA SER A 34 -34.98 -9.77 -19.82
C SER A 34 -34.38 -11.10 -19.35
N THR A 35 -35.28 -11.98 -18.94
CA THR A 35 -35.07 -13.42 -18.77
C THR A 35 -35.11 -14.08 -20.14
N THR A 36 -34.11 -14.89 -20.49
CA THR A 36 -34.28 -16.02 -21.41
C THR A 36 -33.45 -17.21 -20.92
N GLU A 37 -34.14 -18.34 -20.81
CA GLU A 37 -33.68 -19.64 -20.35
C GLU A 37 -32.66 -20.31 -21.31
N GLY A 38 -31.74 -21.07 -20.71
CA GLY A 38 -31.33 -22.43 -21.09
C GLY A 38 -30.78 -22.69 -22.50
N THR A 39 -29.52 -23.15 -22.58
CA THR A 39 -29.11 -24.32 -23.36
C THR A 39 -27.75 -24.83 -22.87
N GLU A 40 -27.72 -26.09 -22.46
CA GLU A 40 -26.51 -26.88 -22.20
C GLU A 40 -25.73 -27.10 -23.50
N GLY A 41 -24.41 -26.98 -23.45
CA GLY A 41 -23.58 -27.08 -24.66
C GLY A 41 -22.10 -27.20 -24.37
N ASN A 42 -21.72 -28.34 -23.78
CA ASN A 42 -20.45 -29.06 -23.90
C ASN A 42 -19.14 -28.25 -23.95
N SER A 43 -18.38 -28.42 -22.86
CA SER A 43 -17.01 -28.02 -22.63
C SER A 43 -16.04 -28.44 -23.73
N ASN A 44 -15.41 -27.44 -24.36
CA ASN A 44 -14.01 -27.49 -24.75
C ASN A 44 -13.47 -26.05 -24.73
N VAL A 45 -13.10 -25.58 -23.53
CA VAL A 45 -12.37 -24.31 -23.39
C VAL A 45 -10.90 -24.66 -23.26
N GLU A 46 -10.19 -24.37 -24.33
CA GLU A 46 -8.74 -24.21 -24.30
C GLU A 46 -8.44 -23.05 -23.35
N SER A 47 -7.56 -23.28 -22.39
CA SER A 47 -7.13 -22.31 -21.38
C SER A 47 -6.33 -21.21 -22.05
N ASP A 48 -7.02 -20.22 -22.60
CA ASP A 48 -6.43 -18.93 -22.95
C ASP A 48 -6.25 -18.15 -21.64
N GLY A 49 -5.00 -17.93 -21.25
CA GLY A 49 -4.64 -17.21 -20.03
C GLY A 49 -5.00 -15.73 -20.18
N GLU A 50 -6.25 -15.39 -19.90
CA GLU A 50 -6.76 -14.02 -20.02
C GLU A 50 -6.20 -13.16 -18.88
N SER A 51 -5.14 -12.41 -19.17
CA SER A 51 -4.55 -11.43 -18.25
C SER A 51 -5.52 -10.27 -18.03
N ARG A 52 -5.94 -10.01 -16.78
CA ARG A 52 -6.82 -8.88 -16.46
C ARG A 52 -5.99 -7.61 -16.22
N SER A 53 -6.33 -6.52 -16.90
CA SER A 53 -5.66 -5.24 -16.66
C SER A 53 -6.24 -4.55 -15.40
N VAL A 54 -5.39 -4.03 -14.53
CA VAL A 54 -5.78 -3.31 -13.30
C VAL A 54 -5.39 -1.84 -13.38
N ILE A 55 -6.33 -0.96 -13.02
CA ILE A 55 -6.08 0.48 -12.97
C ILE A 55 -5.22 0.78 -11.73
N CYS A 56 -3.97 1.19 -11.98
CA CYS A 56 -3.04 1.57 -10.92
C CYS A 56 -2.99 3.09 -10.74
N ARG A 57 -2.75 3.52 -9.49
CA ARG A 57 -2.47 4.93 -9.23
C ARG A 57 -1.17 5.31 -9.94
N ASN A 58 -1.20 6.43 -10.64
CA ASN A 58 -0.12 6.94 -11.49
C ASN A 58 0.22 6.04 -12.69
N GLU A 59 -0.71 5.23 -13.19
CA GLU A 59 -0.49 4.40 -14.39
C GLU A 59 -0.11 5.20 -15.65
N SER A 60 -0.48 6.49 -15.71
CA SER A 60 -0.09 7.38 -16.81
C SER A 60 1.41 7.67 -16.88
N LEU A 61 2.18 7.26 -15.86
CA LEU A 61 3.64 7.37 -15.82
C LEU A 61 4.34 6.12 -16.38
N GLU A 62 3.62 5.20 -17.04
CA GLU A 62 4.22 4.03 -17.70
C GLU A 62 5.41 4.43 -18.59
N GLY A 63 6.60 3.93 -18.24
CA GLY A 63 7.86 4.22 -18.94
C GLY A 63 8.51 5.56 -18.58
N ASP A 64 7.98 6.28 -17.61
CA ASP A 64 8.46 7.59 -17.14
C ASP A 64 8.74 7.57 -15.61
N CYS A 65 9.43 8.61 -15.14
CA CYS A 65 9.71 8.81 -13.71
C CYS A 65 8.66 9.70 -13.03
N HIS A 66 8.35 9.41 -11.77
CA HIS A 66 7.51 10.28 -10.95
C HIS A 66 8.18 11.66 -10.76
N PRO A 67 7.47 12.77 -11.00
CA PRO A 67 8.09 14.10 -11.12
C PRO A 67 8.68 14.65 -9.82
N ILE A 68 8.35 14.05 -8.66
CA ILE A 68 8.82 14.50 -7.35
C ILE A 68 9.85 13.52 -6.79
N SER A 69 9.53 12.23 -6.77
CA SER A 69 10.38 11.20 -6.15
C SER A 69 11.41 10.60 -7.10
N GLY A 70 11.27 10.81 -8.41
CA GLY A 70 12.16 10.25 -9.43
C GLY A 70 12.00 8.75 -9.68
N VAL A 71 11.10 8.07 -8.96
CA VAL A 71 10.85 6.63 -9.11
C VAL A 71 10.25 6.32 -10.47
N GLU A 72 10.83 5.37 -11.19
CA GLU A 72 10.35 4.88 -12.49
C GLU A 72 9.06 4.06 -12.31
N PHE A 73 8.16 4.13 -13.29
CA PHE A 73 6.96 3.32 -13.35
C PHE A 73 7.02 2.39 -14.57
N GLU A 74 6.89 1.08 -14.34
CA GLU A 74 6.94 0.08 -15.41
C GLU A 74 5.63 -0.71 -15.48
N LYS A 75 5.17 -1.01 -16.70
CA LYS A 75 4.10 -1.98 -16.90
C LYS A 75 4.64 -3.39 -16.65
N LYS A 76 3.95 -4.13 -15.78
CA LYS A 76 4.32 -5.49 -15.41
C LYS A 76 3.10 -6.40 -15.42
N THR A 77 3.33 -7.65 -15.82
CA THR A 77 2.38 -8.74 -15.64
C THR A 77 2.78 -9.54 -14.41
N VAL A 78 1.86 -9.66 -13.46
CA VAL A 78 2.06 -10.33 -12.17
C VAL A 78 1.07 -11.49 -12.06
N GLU A 79 1.54 -12.65 -11.62
CA GLU A 79 0.68 -13.80 -11.32
C GLU A 79 0.24 -13.74 -9.85
N LEU A 80 -1.06 -13.73 -9.60
CA LEU A 80 -1.63 -13.75 -8.25
C LEU A 80 -1.69 -15.16 -7.67
N PRO A 81 -1.88 -15.30 -6.34
CA PRO A 81 -1.91 -16.62 -5.68
C PRO A 81 -3.05 -17.53 -6.16
N ASP A 82 -4.08 -16.98 -6.79
CA ASP A 82 -5.19 -17.74 -7.40
C ASP A 82 -4.87 -18.23 -8.83
N GLY A 83 -3.66 -17.97 -9.33
CA GLY A 83 -3.21 -18.28 -10.70
C GLY A 83 -3.65 -17.25 -11.74
N THR A 84 -4.34 -16.19 -11.35
CA THR A 84 -4.76 -15.12 -12.27
C THR A 84 -3.58 -14.22 -12.60
N GLN A 85 -3.31 -13.99 -13.88
CA GLN A 85 -2.36 -12.97 -14.31
C GLN A 85 -3.03 -11.60 -14.37
N ILE A 86 -2.40 -10.60 -13.78
CA ILE A 86 -2.82 -9.20 -13.85
C ILE A 86 -1.75 -8.38 -14.56
N GLU A 87 -2.18 -7.40 -15.35
CA GLU A 87 -1.28 -6.40 -15.92
C GLU A 87 -1.55 -5.05 -15.26
N GLY A 88 -0.50 -4.39 -14.76
CA GLY A 88 -0.60 -3.08 -14.15
C GLY A 88 0.69 -2.29 -14.28
N VAL A 89 0.66 -1.02 -13.90
CA VAL A 89 1.84 -0.15 -13.91
C VAL A 89 2.26 0.11 -12.46
N PHE A 90 3.49 -0.23 -12.12
CA PHE A 90 4.00 -0.23 -10.75
C PHE A 90 5.30 0.56 -10.63
N PRO A 91 5.54 1.19 -9.46
CA PRO A 91 6.80 1.87 -9.20
C PRO A 91 7.94 0.87 -9.01
N ILE A 92 9.12 1.19 -9.55
CA ILE A 92 10.36 0.44 -9.37
C ILE A 92 11.18 1.15 -8.29
N PHE A 93 11.02 0.71 -7.03
CA PHE A 93 11.79 1.28 -5.92
C PHE A 93 13.20 0.71 -5.85
N GLU A 94 14.15 1.54 -5.41
CA GLU A 94 15.42 1.07 -4.87
C GLU A 94 15.13 0.43 -3.50
N SER A 95 15.36 -0.88 -3.40
CA SER A 95 15.13 -1.68 -2.20
C SER A 95 16.47 -2.12 -1.61
N GLU A 96 16.65 -1.83 -0.33
CA GLU A 96 17.85 -2.27 0.42
C GLU A 96 17.77 -3.75 0.79
N PHE A 97 16.55 -4.29 0.90
CA PHE A 97 16.29 -5.68 1.22
C PHE A 97 14.88 -6.11 0.83
N ASP A 98 14.77 -7.28 0.20
CA ASP A 98 13.50 -7.91 -0.14
C ASP A 98 13.25 -9.10 0.79
N ALA A 99 12.17 -9.02 1.57
CA ALA A 99 11.66 -10.11 2.37
C ALA A 99 10.57 -10.88 1.62
N GLN A 100 10.53 -12.20 1.83
CA GLN A 100 9.53 -13.07 1.20
C GLN A 100 8.62 -13.68 2.27
N LEU A 101 7.33 -13.39 2.17
CA LEU A 101 6.30 -13.98 3.03
C LEU A 101 5.84 -15.33 2.48
N ASP A 102 5.45 -16.23 3.38
CA ASP A 102 4.68 -17.41 3.04
C ASP A 102 3.24 -17.03 2.67
N GLU A 103 2.60 -17.80 1.77
CA GLU A 103 1.19 -17.58 1.39
C GLU A 103 0.24 -17.55 2.60
N THR A 104 0.56 -18.31 3.65
CA THR A 104 -0.21 -18.32 4.91
C THR A 104 -0.20 -16.98 5.65
N GLN A 105 0.69 -16.07 5.27
CA GLN A 105 0.88 -14.75 5.86
C GLN A 105 0.25 -13.63 5.02
N TYR A 106 -0.20 -13.89 3.78
CA TYR A 106 -0.66 -12.84 2.86
C TYR A 106 -1.85 -12.04 3.40
N ASN A 107 -2.75 -12.70 4.13
CA ASN A 107 -3.92 -12.06 4.74
C ASN A 107 -3.71 -11.67 6.22
N GLN A 108 -2.47 -11.61 6.69
CA GLN A 108 -2.18 -11.16 8.06
C GLN A 108 -2.07 -9.63 8.14
N SER A 109 -2.11 -9.10 9.37
CA SER A 109 -1.96 -7.67 9.63
C SER A 109 -0.57 -7.16 9.25
N ASP A 110 -0.44 -5.86 8.96
CA ASP A 110 0.86 -5.24 8.67
C ASP A 110 1.88 -5.50 9.76
N ALA A 111 1.47 -5.35 11.02
CA ALA A 111 2.34 -5.62 12.16
C ALA A 111 2.93 -7.04 12.17
N LYS A 112 2.24 -8.04 11.61
CA LYS A 112 2.74 -9.42 11.56
C LYS A 112 3.64 -9.64 10.35
N GLN A 113 3.24 -9.13 9.20
CA GLN A 113 4.02 -9.22 7.97
C GLN A 113 5.36 -8.47 8.10
N PHE A 114 5.34 -7.26 8.66
CA PHE A 114 6.54 -6.46 8.89
C PHE A 114 7.42 -7.05 9.98
N LYS A 115 6.83 -7.67 11.01
CA LYS A 115 7.62 -8.42 12.00
C LYS A 115 8.37 -9.58 11.36
N GLU A 116 7.73 -10.31 10.43
CA GLU A 116 8.41 -11.36 9.67
C GLU A 116 9.53 -10.79 8.82
N ALA A 117 9.27 -9.72 8.08
CA ALA A 117 10.29 -9.05 7.27
C ALA A 117 11.49 -8.55 8.09
N ASN A 118 11.24 -7.96 9.27
CA ASN A 118 12.31 -7.57 10.20
C ASN A 118 13.14 -8.77 10.68
N ASN A 119 12.51 -9.93 10.94
CA ASN A 119 13.25 -11.14 11.31
C ASN A 119 14.17 -11.61 10.18
N GLN A 120 13.67 -11.61 8.94
CA GLN A 120 14.45 -11.99 7.76
C GLN A 120 15.63 -11.04 7.53
N LEU A 121 15.40 -9.72 7.64
CA LEU A 121 16.45 -8.70 7.54
C LEU A 121 17.54 -8.90 8.61
N LYS A 122 17.13 -9.14 9.87
CA LYS A 122 18.05 -9.41 10.97
C LYS A 122 18.91 -10.65 10.73
N GLU A 123 18.31 -11.73 10.25
CA GLU A 123 19.04 -12.95 9.88
C GLU A 123 20.00 -12.69 8.71
N ALA A 124 19.55 -11.97 7.68
CA ALA A 124 20.36 -11.66 6.52
C ALA A 124 21.60 -10.83 6.86
N ILE A 125 21.46 -9.80 7.69
CA ILE A 125 22.57 -8.96 8.14
C ILE A 125 23.56 -9.74 9.01
N SER A 126 23.07 -10.66 9.84
CA SER A 126 23.95 -11.52 10.66
C SER A 126 24.81 -12.46 9.80
N ASN A 127 24.32 -12.84 8.62
CA ASN A 127 24.98 -13.77 7.71
C ASN A 127 25.74 -13.10 6.57
N ASN A 128 25.47 -11.81 6.29
CA ASN A 128 26.05 -11.06 5.19
C ASN A 128 26.64 -9.71 5.67
N PRO A 129 27.95 -9.64 5.92
CA PRO A 129 28.61 -8.40 6.31
C PRO A 129 28.45 -7.26 5.29
N GLU A 130 28.43 -7.54 3.98
CA GLU A 130 28.24 -6.50 2.96
C GLU A 130 26.85 -5.85 3.04
N LEU A 131 25.84 -6.61 3.45
CA LEU A 131 24.50 -6.07 3.72
C LEU A 131 24.52 -5.18 4.96
N SER A 132 25.24 -5.56 6.00
CA SER A 132 25.37 -4.77 7.22
C SER A 132 26.00 -3.39 6.99
N GLU A 133 26.94 -3.28 6.03
CA GLU A 133 27.64 -2.03 5.70
C GLU A 133 26.75 -0.97 5.04
N GLN A 134 25.54 -1.34 4.60
CA GLN A 134 24.55 -0.41 4.04
C GLN A 134 23.79 0.36 5.12
N PHE A 135 23.84 -0.09 6.38
CA PHE A 135 23.13 0.49 7.50
C PHE A 135 24.07 1.20 8.48
N THR A 136 23.56 2.23 9.17
CA THR A 136 24.29 2.88 10.26
C THR A 136 24.28 2.03 11.53
N ASP A 137 25.20 2.29 12.46
CA ASP A 137 25.23 1.58 13.76
C ASP A 137 23.87 1.64 14.49
N GLU A 138 23.18 2.79 14.47
CA GLU A 138 21.85 2.96 15.06
C GLU A 138 20.78 2.10 14.36
N GLN A 139 20.84 2.00 13.03
CA GLN A 139 19.92 1.15 12.25
C GLN A 139 20.21 -0.33 12.49
N ILE A 140 21.48 -0.72 12.63
CA ILE A 140 21.86 -2.09 13.00
C ILE A 140 21.29 -2.44 14.38
N GLU A 141 21.40 -1.57 15.37
CA GLU A 141 20.80 -1.79 16.70
C GLU A 141 19.28 -2.00 16.63
N GLN A 142 18.58 -1.23 15.79
CA GLN A 142 17.13 -1.38 15.56
C GLN A 142 16.79 -2.72 14.90
N ILE A 143 17.54 -3.09 13.86
CA ILE A 143 17.37 -4.37 13.16
C ILE A 143 17.62 -5.54 14.12
N GLU A 144 18.65 -5.45 14.96
CA GLU A 144 18.93 -6.45 15.99
C GLU A 144 17.81 -6.53 17.04
N ALA A 145 17.14 -5.41 17.35
CA ALA A 145 15.96 -5.37 18.20
C ALA A 145 14.69 -5.95 17.51
N GLY A 146 14.73 -6.17 16.20
CA GLY A 146 13.60 -6.64 15.39
C GLY A 146 12.67 -5.51 14.93
N ASP A 147 13.15 -4.28 14.97
CA ASP A 147 12.45 -3.08 14.50
C ASP A 147 12.85 -2.76 13.06
N THR A 148 11.99 -2.01 12.37
CA THR A 148 12.32 -1.49 11.03
C THR A 148 13.31 -0.33 11.21
N PRO A 149 14.44 -0.32 10.48
CA PRO A 149 15.44 0.71 10.64
C PRO A 149 14.89 2.10 10.31
N GLU A 150 15.32 3.11 11.07
CA GLU A 150 14.88 4.49 10.88
C GLU A 150 15.21 4.98 9.47
N GLY A 151 14.27 5.72 8.87
CA GLY A 151 14.36 6.17 7.48
C GLY A 151 13.72 5.20 6.49
N TYR A 152 13.43 3.96 6.88
CA TYR A 152 12.84 2.95 5.99
C TYR A 152 11.41 2.54 6.36
N VAL A 153 10.70 2.04 5.37
CA VAL A 153 9.39 1.38 5.51
C VAL A 153 9.34 0.10 4.70
N TRP A 154 8.53 -0.85 5.15
CA TRP A 154 8.19 -2.02 4.34
C TRP A 154 7.10 -1.69 3.33
N HIS A 155 7.43 -1.84 2.06
CA HIS A 155 6.53 -1.69 0.95
C HIS A 155 6.04 -3.06 0.45
N HIS A 156 4.72 -3.29 0.45
CA HIS A 156 4.14 -4.40 -0.32
C HIS A 156 4.30 -4.16 -1.82
N SER A 157 5.26 -4.82 -2.45
CA SER A 157 5.44 -4.79 -3.91
C SER A 157 4.28 -5.48 -4.63
N GLU A 158 4.17 -5.26 -5.93
CA GLU A 158 3.18 -5.92 -6.78
C GLU A 158 3.29 -7.45 -6.77
N GLU A 159 4.50 -7.99 -6.57
CA GLU A 159 4.78 -9.41 -6.51
C GLU A 159 4.23 -10.05 -5.21
N PRO A 160 3.43 -11.13 -5.31
CA PRO A 160 2.88 -11.79 -4.12
C PRO A 160 3.93 -12.22 -3.11
N GLY A 161 3.70 -11.81 -1.87
CA GLY A 161 4.56 -12.14 -0.73
C GLY A 161 5.82 -11.29 -0.60
N THR A 162 6.15 -10.47 -1.59
CA THR A 162 7.40 -9.70 -1.57
C THR A 162 7.18 -8.35 -0.87
N LEU A 163 7.94 -8.14 0.22
CA LEU A 163 8.04 -6.88 0.94
C LEU A 163 9.41 -6.27 0.70
N GLN A 164 9.45 -5.01 0.28
CA GLN A 164 10.68 -4.28 -0.04
C GLN A 164 10.98 -3.24 1.04
N LEU A 165 12.21 -3.20 1.53
CA LEU A 165 12.68 -2.18 2.45
C LEU A 165 13.10 -0.94 1.65
N VAL A 166 12.29 0.11 1.69
CA VAL A 166 12.46 1.29 0.84
C VAL A 166 12.50 2.57 1.68
N ASP A 167 13.13 3.62 1.16
CA ASP A 167 13.16 4.94 1.82
C ASP A 167 11.74 5.48 2.05
N THR A 168 11.48 5.92 3.28
CA THR A 168 10.17 6.40 3.74
C THR A 168 9.70 7.61 2.95
N THR A 169 10.61 8.54 2.67
CA THR A 169 10.27 9.80 1.99
C THR A 169 9.91 9.54 0.54
N THR A 170 10.73 8.75 -0.15
CA THR A 170 10.54 8.34 -1.54
C THR A 170 9.24 7.57 -1.69
N HIS A 171 8.97 6.59 -0.82
CA HIS A 171 7.72 5.83 -0.80
C HIS A 171 6.49 6.72 -0.64
N ALA A 172 6.51 7.62 0.35
CA ALA A 172 5.39 8.51 0.63
C ALA A 172 5.13 9.51 -0.51
N GLN A 173 6.19 10.01 -1.17
CA GLN A 173 6.09 10.97 -2.26
C GLN A 173 5.65 10.34 -3.59
N THR A 174 6.04 9.10 -3.85
CA THR A 174 5.68 8.37 -5.09
C THR A 174 4.16 8.14 -5.19
N GLY A 175 3.53 7.72 -4.09
CA GLY A 175 2.07 7.54 -4.01
C GLY A 175 1.48 6.63 -5.10
N HIS A 176 1.36 5.33 -4.81
CA HIS A 176 1.09 4.27 -5.78
C HIS A 176 0.06 3.26 -5.29
N THR A 177 -0.37 2.36 -6.18
CA THR A 177 -1.07 1.13 -5.81
C THR A 177 -0.04 0.09 -5.41
N GLY A 178 0.06 -0.24 -4.12
CA GLY A 178 0.92 -1.33 -3.64
C GLY A 178 0.23 -2.70 -3.69
N GLY A 179 1.01 -3.78 -3.66
CA GLY A 179 0.50 -5.16 -3.73
C GLY A 179 -0.37 -5.60 -2.57
N ARG A 180 -0.46 -4.77 -1.52
CA ARG A 180 -1.48 -4.93 -0.48
C ARG A 180 -2.89 -5.09 -1.05
N SER A 181 -3.23 -4.28 -2.05
CA SER A 181 -4.54 -4.30 -2.70
C SER A 181 -4.68 -5.43 -3.72
N LEU A 182 -3.58 -6.07 -4.10
CA LEU A 182 -3.54 -7.12 -5.13
C LEU A 182 -3.60 -8.52 -4.50
N TRP A 183 -2.78 -8.77 -3.49
CA TRP A 183 -2.60 -10.09 -2.86
C TRP A 183 -2.60 -10.03 -1.32
N GLY A 184 -2.29 -8.89 -0.70
CA GLY A 184 -2.09 -8.76 0.76
C GLY A 184 -3.37 -8.62 1.61
N GLY A 185 -4.53 -9.05 1.12
CA GLY A 185 -5.79 -8.96 1.87
C GLY A 185 -6.43 -7.55 1.92
N GLY A 186 -5.92 -6.57 1.17
CA GLY A 186 -6.54 -5.26 1.00
C GLY A 186 -6.62 -4.42 2.28
N SER A 187 -7.54 -3.44 2.28
CA SER A 187 -7.68 -2.46 3.37
C SER A 187 -8.13 -3.07 4.70
N ASP A 188 -8.87 -4.18 4.66
CA ASP A 188 -9.43 -4.83 5.86
C ASP A 188 -8.36 -5.46 6.75
N ASN A 189 -7.18 -5.73 6.18
CA ASN A 189 -6.08 -6.39 6.87
C ASN A 189 -4.93 -5.44 7.21
N ARG A 190 -5.07 -4.11 7.02
CA ARG A 190 -4.06 -3.10 7.40
C ARG A 190 -3.87 -2.99 8.91
#